data_AF-A0A084W0F9-F1
#
_entry.id   AF-A0A084W0F9-F1
#
_cell.length_a   1.000
_cell.length_b   1.000
_cell.length_c   1.000
_cell.angle_alpha   90.00
_cell.angle_beta   90.00
_cell.angle_gamma   90.00
#
_symmetry.space_group_name_H-M   'P 1'
#
loop_
_entity.id
_entity.type
_entity.pdbx_description
1 polymer ?
#
loop_
_entity_poly.entity_id
_entity_poly.type
_entity_poly.pdbx_seq_one_letter_code
_entity_poly.pdbx_strand_id
1 'polypeptide(L)'
;MVKKVNGSDNQCMHCVAQGDENACDTQGESLQCNRELAERYLNIFSRLNENIDVEKADKTQFKCFKFKMSGQEDYYMKGCTYQSIPLCDNILEGMACSTCEPANCNMHHYSDYYEDDSDKVVPREASIAVVSICLLLVRVNQRARVNASLGTKVCLFFPAEFRNEKNYRELQQVFVKGIGLQMIQVVRICWASSVWLLLAAFAARSSASSKCPLEEGKTPGAVRRVILDLDAGGDDAWALTMLLMNEEKYNICVQAVTCTHGNAQVQDVEVNVLRILEALGRLDVPVYVGAKEPLITPSPDRKDSHYFWGENGFGDVDFGMKPVKRIQTPEHAVHKMNELFQRFPNQISLLAVGPLTNVALLYKMYPEVKDKIASLYILGGNRHGVGNTAFAAEFNFFTDPEAAHIVLNNSPMTVQVFPWETVVSLMSQFSTRWRFETFMKTSNPAIRVLNKVEWEVYAQEDGWTPCDMYVAAVFLNRSILESVVKYRATVELNGRVTRGMMAILHHVTDSEQHNVAVIDKVDEEEIRQMLLSLNSEIKKST
;
A
#
# COMPACT_ATOMS: atom_id res chain seq x y z
N MET A 1 11.61 -40.11 -38.82
CA MET A 1 11.41 -38.86 -39.57
C MET A 1 11.48 -37.69 -38.60
N VAL A 2 12.65 -37.09 -38.46
CA VAL A 2 12.83 -35.82 -37.73
C VAL A 2 12.34 -34.72 -38.66
N LYS A 3 11.21 -34.08 -38.33
CA LYS A 3 10.77 -32.88 -39.05
C LYS A 3 11.70 -31.74 -38.67
N LYS A 4 12.55 -31.33 -39.62
CA LYS A 4 13.19 -30.01 -39.63
C LYS A 4 12.10 -28.94 -39.52
N VAL A 5 12.15 -28.14 -38.47
CA VAL A 5 11.49 -26.83 -38.43
C VAL A 5 12.53 -25.83 -38.93
N ASN A 6 12.46 -25.52 -40.23
CA ASN A 6 13.07 -24.31 -40.80
C ASN A 6 12.07 -23.17 -40.58
N GLY A 7 12.51 -22.03 -40.04
CA GLY A 7 11.71 -20.80 -40.01
C GLY A 7 12.01 -19.94 -38.79
N SER A 8 12.84 -18.92 -39.00
CA SER A 8 13.27 -17.87 -38.08
C SER A 8 12.15 -16.86 -37.76
N ASP A 9 10.97 -17.31 -37.33
CA ASP A 9 9.81 -16.42 -37.23
C ASP A 9 9.53 -16.01 -35.78
N ASN A 10 9.96 -14.78 -35.48
CA ASN A 10 9.55 -13.93 -34.35
C ASN A 10 9.93 -14.41 -32.94
N GLN A 11 11.21 -14.72 -32.70
CA GLN A 11 11.70 -14.80 -31.33
C GLN A 11 12.10 -13.41 -30.80
N CYS A 12 11.58 -13.03 -29.63
CA CYS A 12 11.80 -11.75 -28.97
C CYS A 12 12.22 -12.00 -27.51
N MET A 13 13.16 -11.20 -27.02
CA MET A 13 13.57 -11.25 -25.61
C MET A 13 12.45 -10.76 -24.71
N HIS A 14 12.13 -11.54 -23.68
CA HIS A 14 11.17 -11.14 -22.66
C HIS A 14 11.88 -10.36 -21.55
N CYS A 15 11.69 -9.04 -21.54
CA CYS A 15 12.15 -8.14 -20.50
C CYS A 15 10.93 -7.50 -19.83
N VAL A 16 10.17 -8.29 -19.06
CA VAL A 16 9.17 -7.72 -18.15
C VAL A 16 9.79 -7.68 -16.77
N ALA A 17 10.01 -6.45 -16.30
CA ALA A 17 10.63 -6.06 -15.04
C ALA A 17 10.40 -7.09 -13.89
N GLN A 18 11.38 -7.97 -13.69
CA GLN A 18 11.55 -8.74 -12.45
C GLN A 18 12.48 -7.94 -11.54
N GLY A 19 12.03 -6.80 -11.02
CA GLY A 19 12.63 -6.11 -9.85
C GLY A 19 14.11 -5.70 -9.89
N ASP A 20 14.85 -5.96 -10.96
CA ASP A 20 16.26 -5.61 -11.10
C ASP A 20 16.40 -4.62 -12.26
N GLU A 21 16.36 -3.34 -11.91
CA GLU A 21 16.19 -2.24 -12.87
C GLU A 21 17.39 -2.05 -13.82
N ASN A 22 18.47 -2.82 -13.67
CA ASN A 22 19.73 -2.60 -14.40
C ASN A 22 20.11 -3.68 -15.43
N ALA A 23 19.29 -4.72 -15.67
CA ALA A 23 19.76 -5.89 -16.44
C ALA A 23 18.78 -6.40 -17.52
N CYS A 24 18.59 -5.62 -18.59
CA CYS A 24 18.24 -6.20 -19.90
C CYS A 24 19.50 -6.45 -20.75
N ASP A 25 20.46 -7.14 -20.14
CA ASP A 25 21.56 -7.82 -20.82
C ASP A 25 20.99 -9.00 -21.66
N THR A 26 21.78 -9.52 -22.59
CA THR A 26 21.61 -10.81 -23.31
C THR A 26 21.19 -12.04 -22.48
N GLN A 27 21.06 -11.94 -21.15
CA GLN A 27 20.64 -13.03 -20.25
C GLN A 27 19.13 -13.31 -20.17
N GLY A 28 18.27 -12.44 -20.69
CA GLY A 28 16.83 -12.71 -20.75
C GLY A 28 16.46 -13.94 -21.62
N GLU A 29 15.31 -14.55 -21.36
CA GLU A 29 14.86 -15.69 -22.15
C GLU A 29 14.30 -15.24 -23.52
N SER A 30 14.77 -15.92 -24.59
CA SER A 30 14.22 -15.75 -25.94
C SER A 30 12.88 -16.48 -26.02
N LEU A 31 11.78 -15.73 -26.03
CA LEU A 31 10.44 -16.26 -26.17
C LEU A 31 9.91 -16.06 -27.59
N GLN A 32 9.07 -16.99 -28.04
CA GLN A 32 8.35 -16.80 -29.29
C GLN A 32 7.28 -15.73 -29.09
N CYS A 33 7.34 -14.66 -29.89
CA CYS A 33 6.30 -13.66 -29.98
C CYS A 33 4.98 -14.35 -30.34
N ASN A 34 4.00 -14.29 -29.43
CA ASN A 34 2.69 -14.88 -29.58
C ASN A 34 1.61 -13.87 -29.13
N ARG A 35 0.34 -14.27 -29.26
CA ARG A 35 -0.81 -13.41 -28.95
C ARG A 35 -0.80 -12.92 -27.51
N GLU A 36 -0.58 -13.82 -26.55
CA GLU A 36 -0.57 -13.52 -25.13
C GLU A 36 0.51 -12.49 -24.78
N LEU A 37 1.71 -12.68 -25.31
CA LEU A 37 2.84 -11.79 -25.08
C LEU A 37 2.60 -10.40 -25.73
N ALA A 38 2.05 -10.36 -26.94
CA ALA A 38 1.70 -9.12 -27.62
C ALA A 38 0.62 -8.32 -26.87
N GLU A 39 -0.43 -8.98 -26.38
CA GLU A 39 -1.51 -8.34 -25.60
C GLU A 39 -0.97 -7.80 -24.25
N ARG A 40 -0.07 -8.53 -23.58
CA ARG A 40 0.58 -8.06 -22.34
C ARG A 40 1.37 -6.77 -22.54
N TYR A 41 2.22 -6.70 -23.57
CA TYR A 41 2.97 -5.47 -23.85
C TYR A 41 2.07 -4.33 -24.33
N LEU A 42 1.06 -4.60 -25.16
CA LEU A 42 0.11 -3.58 -25.60
C LEU A 42 -0.66 -2.97 -24.43
N ASN A 43 -1.01 -3.74 -23.40
CA ASN A 43 -1.65 -3.20 -22.19
C ASN A 43 -0.74 -2.25 -21.40
N ILE A 44 0.58 -2.45 -21.43
CA ILE A 44 1.55 -1.55 -20.81
C ILE A 44 1.64 -0.24 -21.60
N PHE A 45 1.74 -0.32 -22.92
CA PHE A 45 2.00 0.83 -23.78
C PHE A 45 0.76 1.56 -24.31
N SER A 46 -0.43 0.95 -24.31
CA SER A 46 -1.68 1.63 -24.64
C SER A 46 -1.99 2.77 -23.68
N ARG A 47 -1.54 2.67 -22.42
CA ARG A 47 -1.60 3.74 -21.41
C ARG A 47 -0.75 4.96 -21.77
N LEU A 48 0.26 4.78 -22.63
CA LEU A 48 1.18 5.84 -23.07
C LEU A 48 0.82 6.40 -24.45
N ASN A 49 -0.09 5.75 -25.18
CA ASN A 49 -0.46 6.11 -26.55
C ASN A 49 -1.99 6.06 -26.70
N GLU A 50 -2.65 7.22 -26.61
CA GLU A 50 -4.12 7.35 -26.65
C GLU A 50 -4.76 6.96 -28.00
N ASN A 51 -3.98 6.70 -29.06
CA ASN A 51 -4.46 6.46 -30.42
C ASN A 51 -4.22 5.03 -30.96
N ILE A 52 -4.01 4.03 -30.10
CA ILE A 52 -3.80 2.64 -30.54
C ILE A 52 -5.13 1.86 -30.54
N ASP A 53 -5.68 1.61 -31.73
CA ASP A 53 -6.83 0.73 -31.92
C ASP A 53 -6.36 -0.73 -32.05
N VAL A 54 -6.29 -1.44 -30.92
CA VAL A 54 -5.83 -2.84 -30.83
C VAL A 54 -6.86 -3.81 -31.44
N GLU A 55 -8.13 -3.44 -31.52
CA GLU A 55 -9.20 -4.34 -32.00
C GLU A 55 -9.11 -4.59 -33.51
N LYS A 56 -8.62 -3.61 -34.27
CA LYS A 56 -8.41 -3.73 -35.73
C LYS A 56 -7.07 -4.34 -36.12
N ALA A 57 -6.21 -4.66 -35.16
CA ALA A 57 -4.90 -5.22 -35.44
C ALA A 57 -5.00 -6.67 -35.93
N ASP A 58 -4.24 -7.01 -36.97
CA ASP A 58 -4.05 -8.41 -37.40
C ASP A 58 -3.32 -9.20 -36.30
N LYS A 59 -4.05 -10.11 -35.64
CA LYS A 59 -3.55 -10.91 -34.51
C LYS A 59 -2.78 -12.17 -34.93
N THR A 60 -2.54 -12.34 -36.23
CA THR A 60 -1.81 -13.50 -36.77
C THR A 60 -0.33 -13.22 -37.03
N GLN A 61 0.07 -11.94 -37.05
CA GLN A 61 1.45 -11.53 -37.31
C GLN A 61 2.02 -10.65 -36.19
N PHE A 62 3.24 -10.96 -35.78
CA PHE A 62 3.93 -10.35 -34.65
C PHE A 62 5.24 -9.70 -35.10
N LYS A 63 5.68 -8.68 -34.37
CA LYS A 63 6.99 -8.05 -34.55
C LYS A 63 7.65 -7.72 -33.21
N CYS A 64 8.97 -7.68 -33.21
CA CYS A 64 9.77 -7.25 -32.08
C CYS A 64 9.91 -5.72 -32.08
N PHE A 65 9.95 -5.11 -30.91
CA PHE A 65 10.31 -3.70 -30.75
C PHE A 65 11.36 -3.52 -29.66
N LYS A 66 12.13 -2.44 -29.79
CA LYS A 66 13.09 -1.97 -28.79
C LYS A 66 12.75 -0.55 -28.40
N PHE A 67 12.68 -0.30 -27.11
CA PHE A 67 12.37 0.99 -26.52
C PHE A 67 13.54 1.47 -25.65
N LYS A 68 13.89 2.74 -25.75
CA LYS A 68 14.96 3.41 -25.01
C LYS A 68 14.39 4.64 -24.30
N MET A 69 14.60 4.74 -22.99
CA MET A 69 14.31 5.96 -22.21
C MET A 69 15.61 6.71 -21.95
N SER A 70 15.66 8.00 -22.29
CA SER A 70 16.86 8.82 -22.03
C SER A 70 16.83 9.39 -20.60
N GLY A 71 17.88 9.13 -19.82
CA GLY A 71 18.04 9.55 -18.41
C GLY A 71 19.52 9.60 -17.98
N GLN A 72 19.81 9.63 -16.67
CA GLN A 72 21.20 9.48 -16.17
C GLN A 72 21.80 8.09 -16.47
N GLU A 73 20.94 7.09 -16.70
CA GLU A 73 21.25 5.76 -17.22
C GLU A 73 20.27 5.41 -18.36
N ASP A 74 20.76 4.81 -19.45
CA ASP A 74 19.96 4.45 -20.61
C ASP A 74 19.23 3.10 -20.38
N TYR A 75 17.91 3.12 -20.22
CA TYR A 75 17.12 1.89 -20.06
C TYR A 75 16.65 1.35 -21.41
N TYR A 76 16.80 0.04 -21.61
CA TYR A 76 16.34 -0.66 -22.82
C TYR A 76 15.29 -1.71 -22.50
N MET A 77 14.10 -1.57 -23.10
CA MET A 77 13.05 -2.57 -23.05
C MET A 77 12.90 -3.24 -24.42
N LYS A 78 12.76 -4.56 -24.44
CA LYS A 78 12.54 -5.36 -25.65
C LYS A 78 11.25 -6.15 -25.47
N GLY A 79 10.40 -6.17 -26.50
CA GLY A 79 9.09 -6.78 -26.39
C GLY A 79 8.46 -7.19 -27.73
N CYS A 80 7.25 -7.73 -27.63
CA CYS A 80 6.44 -8.23 -28.73
C CYS A 80 5.22 -7.35 -28.95
N THR A 81 4.86 -7.08 -30.20
CA THR A 81 3.58 -6.42 -30.56
C THR A 81 3.03 -6.96 -31.88
N TYR A 82 1.78 -6.60 -32.23
CA TYR A 82 1.20 -6.96 -33.53
C TYR A 82 1.86 -6.16 -34.65
N GLN A 83 2.10 -6.79 -35.80
CA GLN A 83 2.82 -6.16 -36.92
C GLN A 83 2.13 -4.88 -37.42
N SER A 84 0.80 -4.89 -37.43
CA SER A 84 -0.08 -3.80 -37.86
C SER A 84 -0.16 -2.62 -36.89
N ILE A 85 0.38 -2.72 -35.66
CA ILE A 85 0.33 -1.64 -34.67
C ILE A 85 1.54 -0.70 -34.81
N PRO A 86 1.34 0.60 -35.02
CA PRO A 86 2.39 1.60 -35.13
C PRO A 86 2.86 2.09 -33.74
N LEU A 87 3.36 1.17 -32.91
CA LEU A 87 3.68 1.47 -31.50
C LEU A 87 4.73 2.59 -31.33
N CYS A 88 5.72 2.64 -32.23
CA CYS A 88 6.82 3.61 -32.16
C CYS A 88 6.48 4.98 -32.78
N ASP A 89 5.33 5.15 -33.45
CA ASP A 89 5.08 6.31 -34.31
C ASP A 89 4.55 7.54 -33.54
N ASN A 90 4.22 7.41 -32.24
CA ASN A 90 3.57 8.46 -31.43
C ASN A 90 4.25 8.74 -30.07
N ILE A 91 5.58 8.66 -30.00
CA ILE A 91 6.29 8.72 -28.71
C ILE A 91 6.57 10.16 -28.24
N LEU A 92 6.41 10.38 -26.94
CA LEU A 92 6.70 11.63 -26.21
C LEU A 92 8.19 12.03 -26.32
N GLU A 93 8.50 13.33 -26.27
CA GLU A 93 9.88 13.83 -26.27
C GLU A 93 10.72 13.20 -25.15
N GLY A 94 11.89 12.63 -25.48
CA GLY A 94 12.83 11.99 -24.54
C GLY A 94 12.90 10.46 -24.59
N MET A 95 12.07 9.83 -25.43
CA MET A 95 12.00 8.37 -25.61
C MET A 95 12.32 8.01 -27.07
N ALA A 96 13.09 6.94 -27.29
CA ALA A 96 13.42 6.44 -28.63
C ALA A 96 12.93 5.00 -28.78
N CYS A 97 12.11 4.73 -29.80
CA CYS A 97 11.61 3.39 -30.11
C CYS A 97 11.92 3.03 -31.55
N SER A 98 12.25 1.77 -31.78
CA SER A 98 12.50 1.24 -33.11
C SER A 98 11.94 -0.18 -33.22
N THR A 99 11.36 -0.49 -34.38
CA THR A 99 11.08 -1.88 -34.75
C THR A 99 12.37 -2.54 -35.18
N CYS A 100 12.58 -3.78 -34.76
CA CYS A 100 13.82 -4.53 -34.95
C CYS A 100 13.49 -5.90 -35.55
N GLU A 101 14.38 -6.43 -36.40
CA GLU A 101 14.26 -7.83 -36.82
C GLU A 101 14.60 -8.79 -35.65
N PRO A 102 13.98 -9.98 -35.56
CA PRO A 102 14.16 -10.91 -34.44
C PRO A 102 15.63 -11.20 -34.09
N ALA A 103 16.48 -11.41 -35.10
CA ALA A 103 17.91 -11.68 -34.91
C ALA A 103 18.70 -10.47 -34.35
N ASN A 104 18.29 -9.26 -34.72
CA ASN A 104 19.00 -8.02 -34.37
C ASN A 104 18.46 -7.37 -33.10
N CYS A 105 17.25 -7.74 -32.67
CA CYS A 105 16.68 -7.19 -31.45
C CYS A 105 17.43 -7.67 -30.19
N ASN A 106 18.17 -8.77 -30.28
CA ASN A 106 18.81 -9.42 -29.15
C ASN A 106 20.28 -9.00 -28.96
N MET A 107 20.94 -8.41 -29.96
CA MET A 107 22.34 -7.99 -29.85
C MET A 107 22.49 -6.62 -29.14
N HIS A 108 23.39 -6.57 -28.15
CA HIS A 108 24.00 -5.32 -27.69
C HIS A 108 25.23 -5.04 -28.57
N HIS A 109 25.25 -3.91 -29.26
CA HIS A 109 26.52 -3.34 -29.74
C HIS A 109 27.18 -2.65 -28.54
N TYR A 110 27.98 -3.38 -27.77
CA TYR A 110 29.04 -2.78 -26.95
C TYR A 110 30.22 -2.51 -27.89
N SER A 111 30.19 -1.38 -28.57
CA SER A 111 31.39 -0.75 -29.11
C SER A 111 31.33 0.69 -28.67
N ASP A 112 32.11 1.00 -27.63
CA ASP A 112 32.73 2.31 -27.34
C ASP A 112 32.95 2.45 -25.82
N TYR A 113 33.81 1.61 -25.25
CA TYR A 113 34.60 2.01 -24.09
C TYR A 113 36.03 1.54 -24.32
N TYR A 114 36.87 2.50 -24.71
CA TYR A 114 38.31 2.39 -24.58
C TYR A 114 38.66 2.41 -23.10
N GLU A 115 39.48 1.45 -22.68
CA GLU A 115 40.22 1.51 -21.41
C GLU A 115 41.12 2.75 -21.42
N ASP A 116 41.02 3.58 -20.39
CA ASP A 116 42.17 4.38 -19.94
C ASP A 116 42.26 4.32 -18.42
N ASP A 117 43.38 3.76 -17.98
CA ASP A 117 43.82 3.63 -16.61
C ASP A 117 44.07 5.01 -16.00
N SER A 118 43.25 5.42 -15.03
CA SER A 118 43.78 6.28 -13.96
C SER A 118 42.93 6.21 -12.69
N ASP A 119 43.51 5.58 -11.69
CA ASP A 119 43.23 5.77 -10.26
C ASP A 119 42.97 7.24 -9.92
N LYS A 120 41.79 7.53 -9.34
CA LYS A 120 41.62 8.55 -8.29
C LYS A 120 40.22 8.50 -7.65
N VAL A 121 40.21 8.08 -6.38
CA VAL A 121 39.15 8.36 -5.41
C VAL A 121 39.33 9.78 -4.88
N VAL A 122 38.31 10.65 -5.03
CA VAL A 122 38.00 11.74 -4.07
C VAL A 122 36.48 12.05 -4.12
N PRO A 123 35.77 12.12 -2.97
CA PRO A 123 34.37 12.54 -2.90
C PRO A 123 34.24 14.07 -2.79
N ARG A 124 33.14 14.64 -3.30
CA ARG A 124 32.72 16.01 -2.96
C ARG A 124 31.21 16.10 -2.75
N GLU A 125 30.84 16.37 -1.49
CA GLU A 125 29.58 17.00 -1.13
C GLU A 125 29.45 18.37 -1.82
N ALA A 126 28.25 18.66 -2.33
CA ALA A 126 27.69 20.01 -2.35
C ALA A 126 26.17 19.91 -2.43
N SER A 127 25.51 20.44 -1.40
CA SER A 127 24.07 20.64 -1.27
C SER A 127 23.51 21.56 -2.38
N ILE A 128 22.22 21.43 -2.71
CA ILE A 128 21.22 22.52 -2.72
C ILE A 128 19.86 21.99 -3.19
N ALA A 129 18.83 22.32 -2.40
CA ALA A 129 17.41 22.18 -2.68
C ALA A 129 16.93 23.04 -3.87
N VAL A 130 15.67 22.84 -4.29
CA VAL A 130 14.88 23.67 -5.24
C VAL A 130 14.87 23.19 -6.70
N VAL A 131 14.09 22.14 -7.01
CA VAL A 131 13.31 22.02 -8.28
C VAL A 131 12.06 21.13 -8.08
N SER A 132 11.15 21.48 -7.17
CA SER A 132 9.86 20.75 -7.05
C SER A 132 8.63 21.65 -6.95
N ILE A 133 8.72 22.91 -7.38
CA ILE A 133 7.55 23.79 -7.52
C ILE A 133 7.63 24.46 -8.88
N CYS A 134 7.27 23.74 -9.95
CA CYS A 134 6.97 24.38 -11.24
C CYS A 134 6.12 23.57 -12.25
N LEU A 135 5.52 22.43 -11.87
CA LEU A 135 4.68 21.63 -12.81
C LEU A 135 3.22 21.44 -12.40
N LEU A 136 2.72 22.22 -11.44
CA LEU A 136 1.32 22.14 -10.96
C LEU A 136 0.46 23.38 -11.25
N LEU A 137 0.88 24.26 -12.16
CA LEU A 137 0.09 25.44 -12.58
C LEU A 137 -0.17 25.57 -14.09
N VAL A 138 -0.05 24.48 -14.87
CA VAL A 138 -0.36 24.51 -16.31
C VAL A 138 -1.58 23.65 -16.71
N ARG A 139 -2.25 22.94 -15.78
CA ARG A 139 -3.45 22.15 -16.09
C ARG A 139 -4.79 22.71 -15.60
N VAL A 140 -4.83 23.97 -15.16
CA VAL A 140 -6.09 24.68 -14.85
C VAL A 140 -6.14 26.02 -15.59
N ASN A 141 -6.11 25.99 -16.94
CA ASN A 141 -6.68 27.07 -17.76
C ASN A 141 -6.81 26.72 -19.26
N GLN A 142 -7.49 25.62 -19.60
CA GLN A 142 -7.97 25.38 -20.98
C GLN A 142 -9.48 25.11 -21.09
N ARG A 143 -10.30 25.75 -20.25
CA ARG A 143 -11.74 25.90 -20.51
C ARG A 143 -12.24 27.30 -20.12
N ALA A 144 -11.84 28.29 -20.91
CA ALA A 144 -12.59 29.55 -21.05
C ALA A 144 -12.11 30.29 -22.32
N ARG A 145 -12.67 29.95 -23.48
CA ARG A 145 -12.65 30.81 -24.67
C ARG A 145 -13.86 31.73 -24.61
N VAL A 146 -13.71 32.99 -24.20
CA VAL A 146 -14.56 34.12 -24.67
C VAL A 146 -13.76 35.43 -24.55
N ASN A 147 -13.53 36.05 -25.71
CA ASN A 147 -13.30 37.48 -26.01
C ASN A 147 -12.52 38.37 -25.03
N ALA A 148 -11.40 38.92 -25.53
CA ALA A 148 -11.27 40.34 -25.89
C ALA A 148 -9.85 40.91 -25.62
N SER A 149 -9.24 41.39 -26.70
CA SER A 149 -8.44 42.61 -26.82
C SER A 149 -7.16 42.83 -25.97
N LEU A 150 -6.04 42.87 -26.73
CA LEU A 150 -5.00 43.91 -26.74
C LEU A 150 -4.06 44.11 -25.52
N GLY A 151 -2.75 44.10 -25.82
CA GLY A 151 -1.71 44.94 -25.16
C GLY A 151 -0.84 44.22 -24.12
N THR A 152 0.20 43.46 -24.48
CA THR A 152 1.60 43.87 -24.77
C THR A 152 2.46 44.31 -23.56
N LYS A 153 3.40 43.41 -23.21
CA LYS A 153 4.82 43.56 -22.80
C LYS A 153 5.22 44.39 -21.56
N VAL A 154 5.96 43.72 -20.67
CA VAL A 154 7.08 44.32 -19.91
C VAL A 154 8.32 43.43 -20.12
N CYS A 155 9.34 44.01 -20.75
CA CYS A 155 10.70 43.47 -20.83
C CYS A 155 11.52 43.96 -19.63
N LEU A 156 12.44 43.14 -19.12
CA LEU A 156 13.58 43.57 -18.30
C LEU A 156 14.88 43.29 -19.08
N PHE A 157 15.73 44.31 -19.15
CA PHE A 157 17.06 44.34 -19.78
C PHE A 157 18.16 44.19 -18.72
N PHE A 158 19.32 43.62 -19.10
CA PHE A 158 20.69 44.20 -19.00
C PHE A 158 21.75 43.22 -19.61
N PRO A 159 22.98 43.65 -20.01
CA PRO A 159 23.32 43.96 -21.40
C PRO A 159 24.48 43.14 -22.01
N ALA A 160 24.62 43.18 -23.35
CA ALA A 160 25.91 43.10 -24.06
C ALA A 160 25.81 43.72 -25.48
N GLU A 161 26.74 44.66 -25.74
CA GLU A 161 27.37 45.05 -27.01
C GLU A 161 26.61 45.75 -28.17
N PHE A 162 27.22 46.89 -28.54
CA PHE A 162 27.13 47.75 -29.73
C PHE A 162 26.49 47.20 -31.03
N ARG A 163 25.50 47.94 -31.58
CA ARG A 163 25.62 48.72 -32.84
C ARG A 163 24.33 49.50 -33.22
N ASN A 164 24.54 50.79 -33.51
CA ASN A 164 23.85 51.69 -34.44
C ASN A 164 22.42 52.25 -34.23
N GLU A 165 22.44 53.58 -34.02
CA GLU A 165 21.65 54.69 -34.59
C GLU A 165 20.14 54.88 -34.33
N LYS A 166 19.91 56.02 -33.64
CA LYS A 166 18.95 57.12 -33.89
C LYS A 166 17.57 57.10 -33.23
N ASN A 167 17.48 58.02 -32.26
CA ASN A 167 16.42 59.01 -32.05
C ASN A 167 14.98 58.50 -31.97
N TYR A 168 14.33 58.69 -30.82
CA TYR A 168 13.23 59.66 -30.73
C TYR A 168 12.88 59.91 -29.25
N ARG A 169 13.30 61.08 -28.78
CA ARG A 169 12.82 61.72 -27.55
C ARG A 169 11.46 62.37 -27.81
N GLU A 170 10.74 62.59 -26.71
CA GLU A 170 9.78 63.67 -26.49
C GLU A 170 8.40 63.58 -27.15
N LEU A 171 7.37 63.53 -26.29
CA LEU A 171 5.98 64.01 -26.37
C LEU A 171 5.16 63.12 -25.39
N GLN A 172 4.41 63.56 -24.39
CA GLN A 172 4.06 64.88 -23.87
C GLN A 172 3.28 64.65 -22.55
N GLN A 173 3.45 65.54 -21.57
CA GLN A 173 2.65 65.62 -20.33
C GLN A 173 1.19 66.02 -20.61
N VAL A 174 0.25 65.66 -19.71
CA VAL A 174 -0.72 66.54 -18.99
C VAL A 174 -1.99 65.79 -18.55
N PHE A 175 -2.20 65.75 -17.22
CA PHE A 175 -3.46 65.66 -16.46
C PHE A 175 -4.42 64.46 -16.63
N VAL A 176 -4.48 63.59 -15.61
CA VAL A 176 -5.60 63.55 -14.64
C VAL A 176 -5.04 63.09 -13.28
N LYS A 177 -5.03 64.00 -12.29
CA LYS A 177 -4.88 63.70 -10.87
C LYS A 177 -6.29 63.49 -10.29
N GLY A 178 -6.44 62.47 -9.45
CA GLY A 178 -7.54 62.38 -8.48
C GLY A 178 -8.25 61.04 -8.52
N ILE A 179 -8.31 60.35 -7.38
CA ILE A 179 -9.03 59.08 -7.14
C ILE A 179 -8.30 57.80 -7.62
N GLY A 180 -7.00 57.69 -7.32
CA GLY A 180 -6.22 56.47 -7.63
C GLY A 180 -5.24 56.00 -6.55
N LEU A 181 -5.34 56.53 -5.33
CA LEU A 181 -4.33 56.30 -4.28
C LEU A 181 -4.88 55.87 -2.91
N GLN A 182 -6.19 55.62 -2.77
CA GLN A 182 -6.76 55.02 -1.55
C GLN A 182 -7.28 53.58 -1.73
N MET A 183 -7.32 53.03 -2.94
CA MET A 183 -7.73 51.63 -3.18
C MET A 183 -6.55 50.64 -3.12
N ILE A 184 -5.32 51.05 -3.40
CA ILE A 184 -4.17 50.13 -3.53
C ILE A 184 -3.57 49.75 -2.17
N GLN A 185 -3.70 50.59 -1.13
CA GLN A 185 -3.28 50.24 0.23
C GLN A 185 -4.29 49.33 0.95
N VAL A 186 -5.60 49.49 0.70
CA VAL A 186 -6.64 48.64 1.29
C VAL A 186 -6.60 47.22 0.70
N VAL A 187 -6.38 47.08 -0.61
CA VAL A 187 -6.28 45.77 -1.26
C VAL A 187 -5.03 45.00 -0.83
N ARG A 188 -3.89 45.67 -0.59
CA ARG A 188 -2.67 44.98 -0.08
C ARG A 188 -2.79 44.53 1.38
N ILE A 189 -3.47 45.31 2.23
CA ILE A 189 -3.68 44.93 3.63
C ILE A 189 -4.74 43.82 3.75
N CYS A 190 -5.80 43.86 2.92
CA CYS A 190 -6.81 42.81 2.88
C CYS A 190 -6.29 41.49 2.27
N TRP A 191 -5.41 41.50 1.27
CA TRP A 191 -4.82 40.27 0.73
C TRP A 191 -3.81 39.62 1.70
N ALA A 192 -2.98 40.41 2.38
CA ALA A 192 -2.04 39.88 3.36
C ALA A 192 -2.76 39.28 4.59
N SER A 193 -3.85 39.92 5.06
CA SER A 193 -4.65 39.40 6.18
C SER A 193 -5.53 38.21 5.79
N SER A 194 -6.03 38.15 4.55
CA SER A 194 -6.80 36.99 4.05
C SER A 194 -5.91 35.76 3.87
N VAL A 195 -4.69 35.93 3.37
CA VAL A 195 -3.71 34.84 3.22
C VAL A 195 -3.20 34.38 4.57
N TRP A 196 -2.99 35.28 5.53
CA TRP A 196 -2.66 34.90 6.91
C TRP A 196 -3.82 34.24 7.65
N LEU A 197 -5.07 34.65 7.45
CA LEU A 197 -6.25 33.97 8.00
C LEU A 197 -6.48 32.61 7.35
N LEU A 198 -6.20 32.46 6.06
CA LEU A 198 -6.27 31.16 5.36
C LEU A 198 -5.12 30.24 5.77
N LEU A 199 -3.90 30.74 5.94
CA LEU A 199 -2.75 29.98 6.44
C LEU A 199 -2.89 29.66 7.93
N ALA A 200 -3.43 30.55 8.75
CA ALA A 200 -3.76 30.30 10.15
C ALA A 200 -4.94 29.33 10.28
N ALA A 201 -5.94 29.39 9.38
CA ALA A 201 -7.02 28.40 9.33
C ALA A 201 -6.54 27.04 8.79
N PHE A 202 -5.52 26.99 7.93
CA PHE A 202 -4.87 25.74 7.50
C PHE A 202 -3.96 25.18 8.60
N ALA A 203 -3.20 26.02 9.30
CA ALA A 203 -2.38 25.63 10.45
C ALA A 203 -3.26 25.16 11.62
N ALA A 204 -4.36 25.86 11.90
CA ALA A 204 -5.33 25.50 12.95
C ALA A 204 -6.21 24.30 12.58
N ARG A 205 -6.38 23.96 11.29
CA ARG A 205 -7.01 22.69 10.85
C ARG A 205 -6.03 21.52 10.75
N SER A 206 -4.72 21.75 10.87
CA SER A 206 -3.71 20.70 10.74
C SER A 206 -3.35 19.99 12.04
N SER A 207 -3.75 20.51 13.20
CA SER A 207 -3.61 19.81 14.48
C SER A 207 -4.96 19.25 14.93
N ALA A 208 -5.51 18.29 14.19
CA ALA A 208 -6.31 17.28 14.87
C ALA A 208 -5.32 16.56 15.79
N SER A 209 -5.25 16.99 17.05
CA SER A 209 -4.45 16.34 18.08
C SER A 209 -4.86 14.87 18.08
N SER A 210 -3.89 13.95 18.02
CA SER A 210 -4.19 12.52 18.10
C SER A 210 -5.14 12.25 19.26
N LYS A 211 -6.25 11.56 19.00
CA LYS A 211 -7.21 11.19 20.07
C LYS A 211 -6.54 10.36 21.18
N CYS A 212 -5.44 9.71 20.83
CA CYS A 212 -4.53 9.04 21.74
C CYS A 212 -3.62 10.04 22.49
N PRO A 213 -3.70 10.12 23.83
CA PRO A 213 -2.79 10.92 24.63
C PRO A 213 -1.35 10.41 24.47
N LEU A 214 -0.42 11.29 24.13
CA LEU A 214 1.00 10.99 23.98
C LEU A 214 1.77 11.00 25.31
N GLU A 215 1.10 11.35 26.42
CA GLU A 215 1.67 11.36 27.77
C GLU A 215 0.84 10.49 28.74
N GLU A 216 1.51 9.98 29.78
CA GLU A 216 0.87 9.28 30.89
C GLU A 216 0.04 10.26 31.73
N GLY A 217 -1.23 10.44 31.36
CA GLY A 217 -2.20 11.08 32.23
C GLY A 217 -2.52 10.16 33.41
N LYS A 218 -2.25 10.62 34.64
CA LYS A 218 -2.75 10.04 35.89
C LYS A 218 -4.28 10.18 35.95
N THR A 219 -5.03 9.43 35.16
CA THR A 219 -6.49 9.32 35.26
C THR A 219 -6.88 7.93 35.77
N PRO A 220 -7.81 7.82 36.74
CA PRO A 220 -8.30 6.53 37.21
C PRO A 220 -8.99 5.77 36.07
N GLY A 221 -8.45 4.60 35.70
CA GLY A 221 -8.85 3.81 34.54
C GLY A 221 -7.90 4.01 33.36
N ALA A 222 -6.74 3.32 33.38
CA ALA A 222 -5.72 3.46 32.34
C ALA A 222 -6.29 3.09 30.96
N VAL A 223 -6.19 4.01 30.00
CA VAL A 223 -6.58 3.80 28.60
C VAL A 223 -5.79 2.61 28.05
N ARG A 224 -6.48 1.64 27.44
CA ARG A 224 -5.83 0.48 26.83
C ARG A 224 -5.30 0.85 25.45
N ARG A 225 -3.99 0.75 25.24
CA ARG A 225 -3.37 1.10 23.95
C ARG A 225 -3.27 -0.13 23.07
N VAL A 226 -3.42 0.06 21.76
CA VAL A 226 -3.32 -1.02 20.76
C VAL A 226 -2.54 -0.58 19.54
N ILE A 227 -1.70 -1.48 19.02
CA ILE A 227 -1.16 -1.45 17.67
C ILE A 227 -1.84 -2.57 16.88
N LEU A 228 -2.32 -2.26 15.68
CA LEU A 228 -2.89 -3.24 14.74
C LEU A 228 -1.88 -3.47 13.60
N ASP A 229 -1.36 -4.68 13.49
CA ASP A 229 -0.44 -5.12 12.43
C ASP A 229 -1.20 -6.01 11.43
N LEU A 230 -1.28 -5.58 10.18
CA LEU A 230 -2.29 -6.06 9.22
C LEU A 230 -1.75 -6.09 7.77
N ASP A 231 -2.37 -6.86 6.88
CA ASP A 231 -1.95 -7.09 5.49
C ASP A 231 -3.03 -6.79 4.43
N ALA A 232 -4.10 -6.11 4.85
CA ALA A 232 -5.25 -5.64 4.08
C ALA A 232 -6.20 -6.75 3.63
N GLY A 233 -7.43 -6.33 3.34
CA GLY A 233 -8.56 -7.22 3.16
C GLY A 233 -9.80 -6.55 3.76
N GLY A 234 -10.98 -7.01 3.37
CA GLY A 234 -12.23 -6.50 3.96
C GLY A 234 -12.30 -6.80 5.45
N ASP A 235 -11.85 -7.99 5.85
CA ASP A 235 -11.60 -8.44 7.22
C ASP A 235 -10.70 -7.49 8.03
N ASP A 236 -9.50 -7.14 7.55
CA ASP A 236 -8.62 -6.16 8.24
C ASP A 236 -9.32 -4.80 8.40
N ALA A 237 -10.03 -4.37 7.35
CA ALA A 237 -10.76 -3.11 7.34
C ALA A 237 -11.95 -3.13 8.33
N TRP A 238 -12.60 -4.27 8.53
CA TRP A 238 -13.58 -4.48 9.60
C TRP A 238 -12.93 -4.41 10.98
N ALA A 239 -11.76 -5.03 11.18
CA ALA A 239 -11.02 -4.96 12.43
C ALA A 239 -10.65 -3.50 12.79
N LEU A 240 -10.08 -2.76 11.84
CA LEU A 240 -9.72 -1.35 12.01
C LEU A 240 -10.95 -0.48 12.29
N THR A 241 -12.03 -0.66 11.53
CA THR A 241 -13.30 0.06 11.73
C THR A 241 -13.87 -0.23 13.11
N MET A 242 -13.86 -1.51 13.53
CA MET A 242 -14.36 -1.92 14.83
C MET A 242 -13.56 -1.27 15.96
N LEU A 243 -12.22 -1.28 15.93
CA LEU A 243 -11.40 -0.63 16.95
C LEU A 243 -11.67 0.88 17.04
N LEU A 244 -11.64 1.59 15.91
CA LEU A 244 -11.73 3.06 15.89
C LEU A 244 -13.11 3.59 16.32
N MET A 245 -14.19 2.86 15.98
CA MET A 245 -15.53 3.26 16.38
C MET A 245 -15.84 2.97 17.85
N ASN A 246 -15.03 2.12 18.49
CA ASN A 246 -15.25 1.64 19.84
C ASN A 246 -14.23 2.19 20.85
N GLU A 247 -13.35 3.13 20.46
CA GLU A 247 -12.36 3.76 21.33
C GLU A 247 -12.98 4.36 22.60
N GLU A 248 -14.05 5.13 22.45
CA GLU A 248 -14.75 5.75 23.59
C GLU A 248 -15.46 4.70 24.45
N LYS A 249 -16.19 3.77 23.82
CA LYS A 249 -17.00 2.75 24.52
C LYS A 249 -16.14 1.84 25.41
N TYR A 250 -14.97 1.42 24.92
CA TYR A 250 -14.09 0.48 25.63
C TYR A 250 -12.85 1.13 26.24
N ASN A 251 -12.78 2.46 26.23
CA ASN A 251 -11.63 3.23 26.74
C ASN A 251 -10.29 2.72 26.16
N ILE A 252 -10.25 2.55 24.82
CA ILE A 252 -9.06 2.13 24.09
C ILE A 252 -8.50 3.27 23.23
N CYS A 253 -7.26 3.12 22.81
CA CYS A 253 -6.59 4.04 21.90
C CYS A 253 -5.78 3.26 20.85
N VAL A 254 -6.09 3.48 19.57
CA VAL A 254 -5.31 2.93 18.45
C VAL A 254 -4.07 3.80 18.22
N GLN A 255 -2.94 3.31 18.69
CA GLN A 255 -1.68 4.06 18.74
C GLN A 255 -1.00 4.15 17.37
N ALA A 256 -1.11 3.09 16.58
CA ALA A 256 -0.60 2.99 15.22
C ALA A 256 -1.27 1.83 14.48
N VAL A 257 -1.27 1.90 13.15
CA VAL A 257 -1.48 0.76 12.27
C VAL A 257 -0.16 0.45 11.58
N THR A 258 0.25 -0.82 11.58
CA THR A 258 1.44 -1.28 10.88
C THR A 258 1.05 -2.20 9.74
N CYS A 259 1.65 -2.01 8.57
CA CYS A 259 1.36 -2.78 7.37
C CYS A 259 2.44 -3.84 7.17
N THR A 260 2.04 -5.07 6.88
CA THR A 260 2.93 -6.17 6.45
C THR A 260 2.47 -6.70 5.09
N HIS A 261 3.31 -7.50 4.44
CA HIS A 261 2.93 -8.28 3.26
C HIS A 261 1.93 -9.38 3.63
N GLY A 262 1.17 -9.86 2.64
CA GLY A 262 0.29 -11.02 2.78
C GLY A 262 -0.78 -11.05 1.70
N ASN A 263 -2.01 -10.62 2.02
CA ASN A 263 -3.13 -10.49 1.10
C ASN A 263 -2.82 -9.60 -0.11
N ALA A 264 -2.00 -8.55 0.08
CA ALA A 264 -1.49 -7.72 -0.99
C ALA A 264 -0.03 -7.30 -0.75
N GLN A 265 0.55 -6.64 -1.76
CA GLN A 265 1.83 -5.96 -1.61
C GLN A 265 1.70 -4.82 -0.60
N VAL A 266 2.69 -4.64 0.27
CA VAL A 266 2.57 -3.75 1.44
C VAL A 266 2.26 -2.29 1.08
N GLN A 267 2.61 -1.84 -0.14
CA GLN A 267 2.25 -0.51 -0.63
C GLN A 267 0.75 -0.37 -0.90
N ASP A 268 0.09 -1.42 -1.38
CA ASP A 268 -1.36 -1.44 -1.57
C ASP A 268 -2.07 -1.60 -0.22
N VAL A 269 -1.47 -2.36 0.71
CA VAL A 269 -1.93 -2.43 2.10
C VAL A 269 -2.01 -1.04 2.73
N GLU A 270 -0.94 -0.24 2.63
CA GLU A 270 -0.93 1.13 3.13
C GLU A 270 -2.04 1.99 2.51
N VAL A 271 -2.22 1.91 1.19
CA VAL A 271 -3.27 2.66 0.48
C VAL A 271 -4.66 2.28 0.99
N ASN A 272 -4.90 0.98 1.21
CA ASN A 272 -6.18 0.46 1.68
C ASN A 272 -6.47 0.87 3.13
N VAL A 273 -5.49 0.81 4.02
CA VAL A 273 -5.60 1.32 5.40
C VAL A 273 -5.94 2.81 5.41
N LEU A 274 -5.18 3.62 4.66
CA LEU A 274 -5.41 5.06 4.58
C LEU A 274 -6.81 5.38 4.04
N ARG A 275 -7.35 4.56 3.13
CA ARG A 275 -8.70 4.72 2.59
C ARG A 275 -9.77 4.54 3.68
N ILE A 276 -9.61 3.56 4.56
CA ILE A 276 -10.53 3.36 5.70
C ILE A 276 -10.37 4.47 6.73
N LEU A 277 -9.14 4.87 7.04
CA LEU A 277 -8.87 5.99 7.96
C LEU A 277 -9.44 7.31 7.44
N GLU A 278 -9.27 7.63 6.17
CA GLU A 278 -9.86 8.82 5.53
C GLU A 278 -11.38 8.77 5.58
N ALA A 279 -11.98 7.62 5.27
CA ALA A 279 -13.43 7.42 5.35
C ALA A 279 -13.96 7.72 6.76
N LEU A 280 -13.26 7.28 7.81
CA LEU A 280 -13.65 7.53 9.21
C LEU A 280 -13.24 8.92 9.74
N GLY A 281 -12.53 9.74 8.94
CA GLY A 281 -11.98 11.01 9.40
C GLY A 281 -10.89 10.85 10.47
N ARG A 282 -10.16 9.74 10.42
CA ARG A 282 -9.15 9.28 11.40
C ARG A 282 -7.73 9.24 10.85
N LEU A 283 -7.41 10.14 9.91
CA LEU A 283 -6.03 10.35 9.45
C LEU A 283 -5.08 10.89 10.55
N ASP A 284 -5.56 11.07 11.79
CA ASP A 284 -4.72 11.29 12.97
C ASP A 284 -4.01 10.01 13.44
N VAL A 285 -4.53 8.82 13.11
CA VAL A 285 -3.88 7.54 13.41
C VAL A 285 -2.72 7.33 12.45
N PRO A 286 -1.49 7.14 12.94
CA PRO A 286 -0.34 6.98 12.07
C PRO A 286 -0.27 5.56 11.48
N VAL A 287 0.18 5.46 10.23
CA VAL A 287 0.32 4.23 9.46
C VAL A 287 1.79 4.04 9.09
N TYR A 288 2.37 2.88 9.38
CA TYR A 288 3.76 2.58 9.09
C TYR A 288 3.89 1.33 8.22
N VAL A 289 4.67 1.44 7.15
CA VAL A 289 4.97 0.33 6.25
C VAL A 289 6.09 -0.53 6.84
N GLY A 290 5.85 -1.83 6.92
CA GLY A 290 6.78 -2.83 7.44
C GLY A 290 7.37 -3.72 6.35
N ALA A 291 7.51 -5.01 6.69
CA ALA A 291 8.10 -6.03 5.83
C ALA A 291 7.34 -6.17 4.50
N LYS A 292 8.10 -6.24 3.40
CA LYS A 292 7.57 -6.38 2.04
C LYS A 292 7.45 -7.84 1.59
N GLU A 293 8.10 -8.75 2.29
CA GLU A 293 8.24 -10.16 1.95
C GLU A 293 8.45 -10.98 3.23
N PRO A 294 8.22 -12.31 3.22
CA PRO A 294 8.50 -13.16 4.37
C PRO A 294 10.00 -13.22 4.69
N LEU A 295 10.35 -13.70 5.88
CA LEU A 295 11.74 -13.81 6.32
C LEU A 295 12.63 -14.64 5.39
N ILE A 296 12.06 -15.68 4.77
CA ILE A 296 12.76 -16.57 3.85
C ILE A 296 12.01 -16.57 2.52
N THR A 297 12.75 -16.30 1.44
CA THR A 297 12.24 -16.30 0.07
C THR A 297 12.86 -17.44 -0.76
N PRO A 298 12.16 -17.95 -1.79
CA PRO A 298 10.81 -17.58 -2.22
C PRO A 298 9.74 -18.02 -1.21
N SER A 299 8.60 -17.31 -1.19
CA SER A 299 7.45 -17.68 -0.37
C SER A 299 6.97 -19.10 -0.69
N PRO A 300 6.33 -19.82 0.25
CA PRO A 300 5.81 -21.14 -0.01
C PRO A 300 4.83 -21.17 -1.20
N ASP A 301 5.01 -22.14 -2.11
CA ASP A 301 4.17 -22.29 -3.31
C ASP A 301 2.69 -22.46 -2.96
N ARG A 302 1.85 -21.52 -3.39
CA ARG A 302 0.39 -21.67 -3.44
C ARG A 302 -0.01 -22.18 -4.81
N LYS A 303 -0.62 -23.36 -4.88
CA LYS A 303 -1.00 -24.00 -6.16
C LYS A 303 -2.13 -23.27 -6.90
N ASP A 304 -2.96 -22.54 -6.16
CA ASP A 304 -4.03 -21.70 -6.70
C ASP A 304 -3.70 -20.24 -6.36
N SER A 305 -3.30 -19.47 -7.37
CA SER A 305 -2.73 -18.12 -7.22
C SER A 305 -3.77 -17.00 -7.26
N HIS A 306 -5.05 -17.31 -7.10
CA HIS A 306 -6.08 -16.28 -7.02
C HIS A 306 -5.98 -15.59 -5.66
N TYR A 307 -5.52 -14.33 -5.67
CA TYR A 307 -5.62 -13.47 -4.50
C TYR A 307 -7.10 -13.33 -4.14
N PHE A 308 -7.50 -13.89 -2.99
CA PHE A 308 -8.89 -13.88 -2.54
C PHE A 308 -9.47 -12.45 -2.49
N TRP A 309 -8.64 -11.50 -2.05
CA TRP A 309 -8.98 -10.07 -2.00
C TRP A 309 -8.57 -9.28 -3.25
N GLY A 310 -8.29 -9.94 -4.38
CA GLY A 310 -7.77 -9.29 -5.59
C GLY A 310 -6.29 -8.88 -5.47
N GLU A 311 -5.69 -8.46 -6.59
CA GLU A 311 -4.26 -8.08 -6.64
C GLU A 311 -3.95 -6.89 -5.71
N ASN A 312 -4.87 -5.93 -5.63
CA ASN A 312 -4.72 -4.76 -4.76
C ASN A 312 -5.15 -5.00 -3.30
N GLY A 313 -5.59 -6.21 -2.95
CA GLY A 313 -6.07 -6.57 -1.62
C GLY A 313 -7.43 -6.00 -1.22
N PHE A 314 -8.14 -5.30 -2.10
CA PHE A 314 -9.46 -4.67 -1.90
C PHE A 314 -10.41 -4.91 -3.10
N GLY A 315 -10.45 -6.16 -3.57
CA GLY A 315 -11.35 -6.63 -4.62
C GLY A 315 -11.11 -5.99 -5.99
N ASP A 316 -9.90 -5.46 -6.23
CA ASP A 316 -9.52 -4.75 -7.45
C ASP A 316 -10.44 -3.58 -7.83
N VAL A 317 -11.16 -3.04 -6.84
CA VAL A 317 -12.06 -1.90 -7.02
C VAL A 317 -11.26 -0.64 -7.37
N ASP A 318 -11.66 0.04 -8.43
CA ASP A 318 -11.15 1.37 -8.75
C ASP A 318 -11.80 2.45 -7.86
N PHE A 319 -11.00 2.98 -6.94
CA PHE A 319 -11.39 4.09 -6.06
C PHE A 319 -11.05 5.47 -6.63
N GLY A 320 -10.48 5.53 -7.83
CA GLY A 320 -10.00 6.76 -8.47
C GLY A 320 -8.75 7.30 -7.77
N MET A 321 -8.90 8.37 -7.01
CA MET A 321 -7.77 9.02 -6.34
C MET A 321 -7.29 8.21 -5.13
N LYS A 322 -5.97 8.14 -4.95
CA LYS A 322 -5.37 7.61 -3.72
C LYS A 322 -5.71 8.52 -2.53
N PRO A 323 -5.96 7.96 -1.33
CA PRO A 323 -6.24 8.74 -0.12
C PRO A 323 -5.07 9.65 0.25
N VAL A 324 -5.36 10.75 0.93
CA VAL A 324 -4.32 11.71 1.31
C VAL A 324 -3.44 11.14 2.43
N LYS A 325 -2.19 10.84 2.12
CA LYS A 325 -1.17 10.48 3.11
C LYS A 325 -0.67 11.76 3.80
N ARG A 326 -0.71 11.79 5.14
CA ARG A 326 -0.03 12.85 5.90
C ARG A 326 1.48 12.78 5.64
N ILE A 327 2.11 13.93 5.48
CA ILE A 327 3.58 14.00 5.42
C ILE A 327 4.12 13.53 6.77
N GLN A 328 4.74 12.36 6.77
CA GLN A 328 5.43 11.78 7.92
C GLN A 328 6.85 11.44 7.49
N THR A 329 7.80 11.56 8.42
CA THR A 329 9.16 11.07 8.18
C THR A 329 9.08 9.58 7.88
N PRO A 330 9.67 9.09 6.76
CA PRO A 330 9.68 7.67 6.47
C PRO A 330 10.33 6.90 7.61
N GLU A 331 9.57 5.98 8.22
CA GLU A 331 10.02 5.11 9.31
C GLU A 331 9.41 3.73 9.13
N HIS A 332 10.23 2.69 9.27
CA HIS A 332 9.78 1.30 9.13
C HIS A 332 8.94 0.88 10.34
N ALA A 333 7.87 0.12 10.11
CA ALA A 333 6.93 -0.32 11.15
C ALA A 333 7.62 -0.93 12.38
N VAL A 334 8.63 -1.79 12.18
CA VAL A 334 9.37 -2.46 13.26
C VAL A 334 10.11 -1.48 14.17
N HIS A 335 10.77 -0.46 13.59
CA HIS A 335 11.43 0.59 14.37
C HIS A 335 10.43 1.37 15.19
N LYS A 336 9.28 1.68 14.59
CA LYS A 336 8.23 2.43 15.28
C LYS A 336 7.55 1.64 16.38
N MET A 337 7.28 0.36 16.16
CA MET A 337 6.79 -0.53 17.21
C MET A 337 7.75 -0.54 18.40
N ASN A 338 9.05 -0.70 18.17
CA ASN A 338 10.04 -0.60 19.25
C ASN A 338 9.95 0.76 19.98
N GLU A 339 9.98 1.89 19.27
CA GLU A 339 9.85 3.22 19.91
C GLU A 339 8.60 3.30 20.81
N LEU A 340 7.45 2.84 20.32
CA LEU A 340 6.19 2.88 21.05
C LEU A 340 6.19 1.97 22.29
N PHE A 341 6.72 0.75 22.19
CA PHE A 341 6.83 -0.16 23.34
C PHE A 341 7.85 0.32 24.38
N GLN A 342 8.90 1.02 23.95
CA GLN A 342 9.87 1.65 24.85
C GLN A 342 9.24 2.83 25.60
N ARG A 343 8.41 3.60 24.91
CA ARG A 343 7.71 4.76 25.47
C ARG A 343 6.57 4.39 26.42
N PHE A 344 5.86 3.30 26.13
CA PHE A 344 4.70 2.83 26.89
C PHE A 344 4.84 1.35 27.27
N PRO A 345 5.85 1.01 28.08
CA PRO A 345 6.14 -0.38 28.43
C PRO A 345 4.96 -0.99 29.18
N ASN A 346 4.56 -2.19 28.77
CA ASN A 346 3.47 -2.98 29.33
C ASN A 346 2.08 -2.35 29.22
N GLN A 347 1.90 -1.33 28.37
CA GLN A 347 0.63 -0.64 28.17
C GLN A 347 0.00 -0.86 26.79
N ILE A 348 0.80 -1.25 25.80
CA ILE A 348 0.35 -1.47 24.42
C ILE A 348 0.15 -2.96 24.17
N SER A 349 -1.06 -3.34 23.75
CA SER A 349 -1.33 -4.65 23.17
C SER A 349 -1.05 -4.64 21.66
N LEU A 350 -0.53 -5.73 21.13
CA LEU A 350 -0.31 -5.93 19.70
C LEU A 350 -1.34 -6.92 19.18
N LEU A 351 -2.11 -6.49 18.19
CA LEU A 351 -3.00 -7.36 17.41
C LEU A 351 -2.32 -7.59 16.06
N ALA A 352 -1.79 -8.79 15.85
CA ALA A 352 -1.17 -9.18 14.59
C ALA A 352 -2.16 -10.07 13.83
N VAL A 353 -2.78 -9.51 12.80
CA VAL A 353 -3.84 -10.16 12.02
C VAL A 353 -3.43 -10.52 10.60
N GLY A 354 -2.23 -10.10 10.16
CA GLY A 354 -1.55 -10.61 8.98
C GLY A 354 -0.36 -11.53 9.31
N PRO A 355 0.52 -11.84 8.33
CA PRO A 355 1.75 -12.61 8.53
C PRO A 355 2.66 -12.00 9.58
N LEU A 356 3.25 -12.84 10.43
CA LEU A 356 3.95 -12.42 11.65
C LEU A 356 5.36 -11.84 11.42
N THR A 357 5.72 -11.50 10.19
CA THR A 357 7.07 -11.07 9.80
C THR A 357 7.52 -9.83 10.54
N ASN A 358 6.66 -8.80 10.65
CA ASN A 358 6.95 -7.59 11.44
C ASN A 358 7.24 -7.92 12.91
N VAL A 359 6.46 -8.82 13.51
CA VAL A 359 6.61 -9.23 14.92
C VAL A 359 7.89 -10.05 15.12
N ALA A 360 8.20 -10.96 14.20
CA ALA A 360 9.43 -11.74 14.24
C ALA A 360 10.68 -10.85 14.10
N LEU A 361 10.65 -9.89 13.16
CA LEU A 361 11.71 -8.89 13.02
C LEU A 361 11.86 -8.03 14.28
N LEU A 362 10.76 -7.59 14.89
CA LEU A 362 10.78 -6.87 16.17
C LEU A 362 11.51 -7.68 17.24
N TYR A 363 11.18 -8.97 17.39
CA TYR A 363 11.81 -9.84 18.39
C TYR A 363 13.30 -10.10 18.13
N LYS A 364 13.73 -10.05 16.87
CA LYS A 364 15.12 -10.31 16.48
C LYS A 364 15.98 -9.06 16.50
N MET A 365 15.45 -7.92 16.07
CA MET A 365 16.15 -6.64 16.05
C MET A 365 16.17 -5.97 17.42
N TYR A 366 15.11 -6.16 18.23
CA TYR A 366 14.93 -5.53 19.55
C TYR A 366 14.49 -6.56 20.60
N PRO A 367 15.35 -7.52 21.00
CA PRO A 367 14.97 -8.61 21.90
C PRO A 367 14.37 -8.14 23.24
N GLU A 368 14.78 -6.98 23.75
CA GLU A 368 14.31 -6.39 25.01
C GLU A 368 12.88 -5.81 24.94
N VAL A 369 12.31 -5.67 23.74
CA VAL A 369 10.91 -5.20 23.56
C VAL A 369 9.91 -6.26 23.98
N LYS A 370 10.27 -7.54 23.92
CA LYS A 370 9.39 -8.67 24.22
C LYS A 370 8.71 -8.55 25.59
N ASP A 371 9.46 -8.08 26.60
CA ASP A 371 8.98 -7.90 27.97
C ASP A 371 8.22 -6.57 28.20
N LYS A 372 7.96 -5.81 27.13
CA LYS A 372 7.26 -4.51 27.15
C LYS A 372 5.92 -4.54 26.41
N ILE A 373 5.59 -5.65 25.76
CA ILE A 373 4.30 -5.82 25.10
C ILE A 373 3.28 -6.25 26.17
N ALA A 374 2.15 -5.56 26.29
CA ALA A 374 1.16 -5.85 27.32
C ALA A 374 0.45 -7.19 27.07
N SER A 375 0.15 -7.47 25.80
CA SER A 375 -0.51 -8.70 25.33
C SER A 375 -0.31 -8.81 23.82
N LEU A 376 -0.12 -10.04 23.33
CA LEU A 376 -0.08 -10.35 21.91
C LEU A 376 -1.31 -11.19 21.53
N TYR A 377 -2.07 -10.71 20.56
CA TYR A 377 -3.18 -11.42 19.94
C TYR A 377 -2.84 -11.70 18.49
N ILE A 378 -3.11 -12.92 18.04
CA ILE A 378 -2.81 -13.39 16.69
C ILE A 378 -4.08 -13.94 16.06
N LEU A 379 -4.41 -13.48 14.86
CA LEU A 379 -5.25 -14.26 13.96
C LEU A 379 -4.34 -15.23 13.20
N GLY A 380 -4.62 -16.51 13.33
CA GLY A 380 -4.00 -17.51 12.48
C GLY A 380 -3.56 -18.76 13.23
N GLY A 381 -2.88 -19.62 12.49
CA GLY A 381 -2.58 -20.97 12.94
C GLY A 381 -3.84 -21.82 13.06
N ASN A 382 -3.65 -23.06 13.47
CA ASN A 382 -4.72 -24.02 13.63
C ASN A 382 -4.38 -25.02 14.73
N ARG A 383 -5.39 -25.70 15.26
CA ARG A 383 -5.22 -26.63 16.38
C ARG A 383 -5.15 -28.08 15.90
N HIS A 384 -5.97 -28.42 14.91
CA HIS A 384 -6.21 -29.77 14.43
C HIS A 384 -5.65 -30.00 13.02
N GLY A 385 -4.83 -29.07 12.52
CA GLY A 385 -4.28 -29.13 11.17
C GLY A 385 -5.30 -28.80 10.09
N VAL A 386 -6.37 -28.07 10.45
CA VAL A 386 -7.34 -27.56 9.47
C VAL A 386 -6.74 -26.31 8.83
N GLY A 387 -6.29 -26.43 7.58
CA GLY A 387 -5.75 -25.31 6.79
C GLY A 387 -6.80 -24.64 5.92
N ASN A 388 -6.48 -23.44 5.40
CA ASN A 388 -7.31 -22.66 4.47
C ASN A 388 -6.53 -22.12 3.25
N THR A 389 -5.25 -22.45 3.15
CA THR A 389 -4.39 -22.01 2.04
C THR A 389 -3.82 -23.20 1.31
N ALA A 390 -2.93 -23.95 1.97
CA ALA A 390 -2.31 -25.14 1.40
C ALA A 390 -2.13 -26.19 2.50
N PHE A 391 -2.59 -27.41 2.21
CA PHE A 391 -2.51 -28.56 3.11
C PHE A 391 -3.00 -28.24 4.53
N ALA A 392 -2.15 -28.43 5.55
CA ALA A 392 -2.53 -28.31 6.95
C ALA A 392 -2.19 -26.94 7.57
N ALA A 393 -1.86 -25.91 6.79
CA ALA A 393 -1.49 -24.60 7.31
C ALA A 393 -2.60 -23.56 7.06
N GLU A 394 -2.77 -22.69 8.06
CA GLU A 394 -3.58 -21.47 7.96
C GLU A 394 -2.77 -20.38 7.24
N PHE A 395 -3.47 -19.49 6.53
CA PHE A 395 -2.95 -18.43 5.66
C PHE A 395 -1.79 -17.63 6.28
N ASN A 396 -1.98 -16.97 7.43
CA ASN A 396 -0.96 -16.10 8.01
C ASN A 396 0.29 -16.88 8.41
N PHE A 397 0.10 -18.07 8.99
CA PHE A 397 1.20 -18.95 9.37
C PHE A 397 1.89 -19.59 8.16
N PHE A 398 1.16 -19.87 7.09
CA PHE A 398 1.70 -20.41 5.85
C PHE A 398 2.51 -19.36 5.09
N THR A 399 2.08 -18.11 5.11
CA THR A 399 2.73 -17.01 4.39
C THR A 399 4.13 -16.71 4.93
N ASP A 400 4.36 -16.84 6.25
CA ASP A 400 5.70 -16.80 6.84
C ASP A 400 5.84 -17.79 8.03
N PRO A 401 6.12 -19.07 7.74
CA PRO A 401 6.22 -20.12 8.77
C PRO A 401 7.35 -19.85 9.76
N GLU A 402 8.50 -19.34 9.29
CA GLU A 402 9.64 -18.99 10.13
C GLU A 402 9.30 -17.87 11.10
N ALA A 403 8.59 -16.84 10.66
CA ALA A 403 8.15 -15.76 11.54
C ALA A 403 7.19 -16.30 12.62
N ALA A 404 6.21 -17.11 12.24
CA ALA A 404 5.30 -17.73 13.19
C ALA A 404 6.04 -18.61 14.21
N HIS A 405 7.02 -19.41 13.75
CA HIS A 405 7.88 -20.21 14.62
C HIS A 405 8.67 -19.34 15.60
N ILE A 406 9.26 -18.23 15.14
CA ILE A 406 10.03 -17.29 15.96
C ILE A 406 9.14 -16.65 17.03
N VAL A 407 7.94 -16.20 16.66
CA VAL A 407 7.04 -15.49 17.58
C VAL A 407 6.55 -16.43 18.67
N LEU A 408 6.03 -17.61 18.31
CA LEU A 408 5.50 -18.54 19.31
C LEU A 408 6.58 -19.07 20.27
N ASN A 409 7.80 -19.30 19.80
CA ASN A 409 8.85 -19.88 20.64
C ASN A 409 9.66 -18.84 21.43
N ASN A 410 9.61 -17.55 21.07
CA ASN A 410 10.39 -16.51 21.74
C ASN A 410 9.55 -15.49 22.52
N SER A 411 8.22 -15.58 22.46
CA SER A 411 7.33 -14.73 23.26
C SER A 411 7.44 -15.08 24.76
N PRO A 412 7.71 -14.12 25.65
CA PRO A 412 7.77 -14.36 27.10
C PRO A 412 6.38 -14.48 27.73
N MET A 413 5.33 -14.07 27.03
CA MET A 413 3.94 -14.21 27.45
C MET A 413 3.24 -15.32 26.68
N THR A 414 2.20 -15.91 27.30
CA THR A 414 1.23 -16.75 26.60
C THR A 414 0.51 -15.92 25.53
N VAL A 415 0.67 -16.29 24.27
CA VAL A 415 0.09 -15.61 23.12
C VAL A 415 -1.39 -16.00 22.97
N GLN A 416 -2.27 -15.03 22.77
CA GLN A 416 -3.69 -15.28 22.52
C GLN A 416 -3.89 -15.57 21.03
N VAL A 417 -4.30 -16.79 20.69
CA VAL A 417 -4.45 -17.22 19.29
C VAL A 417 -5.92 -17.42 18.99
N PHE A 418 -6.42 -16.74 17.95
CA PHE A 418 -7.71 -17.00 17.35
C PHE A 418 -7.49 -17.88 16.11
N PRO A 419 -7.67 -19.21 16.22
CA PRO A 419 -7.27 -20.15 15.19
C PRO A 419 -8.31 -20.21 14.06
N TRP A 420 -7.90 -20.77 12.91
CA TRP A 420 -8.79 -20.96 11.77
C TRP A 420 -10.03 -21.80 12.10
N GLU A 421 -9.92 -22.84 12.93
CA GLU A 421 -11.09 -23.66 13.28
C GLU A 421 -12.20 -22.86 13.99
N THR A 422 -11.83 -21.86 14.80
CA THR A 422 -12.79 -20.98 15.44
C THR A 422 -13.46 -20.07 14.41
N VAL A 423 -12.70 -19.56 13.43
CA VAL A 423 -13.27 -18.82 12.30
C VAL A 423 -14.29 -19.68 11.54
N VAL A 424 -13.93 -20.92 11.19
CA VAL A 424 -14.82 -21.86 10.49
C VAL A 424 -16.12 -22.09 11.27
N SER A 425 -16.04 -22.24 12.60
CA SER A 425 -17.23 -22.40 13.45
C SER A 425 -18.19 -21.19 13.40
N LEU A 426 -17.66 -19.99 13.10
CA LEU A 426 -18.42 -18.75 13.01
C LEU A 426 -18.91 -18.44 11.59
N MET A 427 -18.40 -19.09 10.55
CA MET A 427 -18.80 -18.83 9.16
C MET A 427 -20.30 -19.07 8.92
N SER A 428 -20.91 -20.01 9.65
CA SER A 428 -22.36 -20.26 9.56
C SER A 428 -23.22 -19.18 10.23
N GLN A 429 -22.61 -18.28 11.01
CA GLN A 429 -23.35 -17.27 11.79
C GLN A 429 -23.74 -16.05 10.97
N PHE A 430 -22.97 -15.75 9.92
CA PHE A 430 -23.16 -14.55 9.11
C PHE A 430 -23.11 -14.92 7.63
N SER A 431 -24.28 -15.04 7.00
CA SER A 431 -24.34 -15.21 5.54
C SER A 431 -23.96 -13.91 4.83
N THR A 432 -23.44 -14.05 3.61
CA THR A 432 -23.22 -12.91 2.70
C THR A 432 -24.50 -12.09 2.52
N ARG A 433 -25.64 -12.77 2.43
CA ARG A 433 -26.95 -12.12 2.36
C ARG A 433 -27.21 -11.24 3.59
N TRP A 434 -27.02 -11.76 4.80
CA TRP A 434 -27.18 -10.99 6.03
C TRP A 434 -26.23 -9.78 6.05
N ARG A 435 -24.97 -9.99 5.66
CA ARG A 435 -23.96 -8.94 5.56
C ARG A 435 -24.41 -7.79 4.64
N PHE A 436 -24.92 -8.07 3.45
CA PHE A 436 -25.40 -7.01 2.57
C PHE A 436 -26.74 -6.43 3.02
N GLU A 437 -27.74 -7.23 3.41
CA GLU A 437 -29.02 -6.70 3.89
C GLU A 437 -28.86 -5.77 5.09
N THR A 438 -27.94 -6.08 6.01
CA THR A 438 -27.67 -5.29 7.22
C THR A 438 -26.94 -3.97 6.92
N PHE A 439 -25.94 -4.00 6.03
CA PHE A 439 -24.97 -2.91 5.91
C PHE A 439 -24.96 -2.23 4.52
N MET A 440 -25.73 -2.70 3.53
CA MET A 440 -25.78 -2.09 2.20
C MET A 440 -26.25 -0.63 2.26
N LYS A 441 -27.24 -0.34 3.10
CA LYS A 441 -27.79 1.02 3.35
C LYS A 441 -27.21 1.64 4.62
N THR A 442 -25.89 1.65 4.74
CA THR A 442 -25.18 2.20 5.91
C THR A 442 -24.90 3.70 5.79
N SER A 443 -25.00 4.42 6.91
CA SER A 443 -24.50 5.79 7.06
C SER A 443 -22.99 5.82 7.34
N ASN A 444 -22.38 4.69 7.68
CA ASN A 444 -20.96 4.57 7.99
C ASN A 444 -20.09 4.64 6.71
N PRO A 445 -19.22 5.65 6.56
CA PRO A 445 -18.36 5.82 5.39
C PRO A 445 -17.38 4.66 5.15
N ALA A 446 -16.81 4.05 6.19
CA ALA A 446 -15.92 2.90 6.02
C ALA A 446 -16.69 1.68 5.51
N ILE A 447 -17.89 1.42 6.04
CA ILE A 447 -18.72 0.32 5.58
C ILE A 447 -19.20 0.55 4.13
N ARG A 448 -19.37 1.80 3.68
CA ARG A 448 -19.59 2.09 2.25
C ARG A 448 -18.40 1.74 1.36
N VAL A 449 -17.17 1.91 1.84
CA VAL A 449 -15.96 1.42 1.13
C VAL A 449 -15.99 -0.11 1.08
N LEU A 450 -16.21 -0.76 2.23
CA LEU A 450 -16.32 -2.22 2.35
C LEU A 450 -17.43 -2.81 1.47
N ASN A 451 -18.58 -2.14 1.34
CA ASN A 451 -19.65 -2.60 0.45
C ASN A 451 -19.22 -2.67 -1.02
N LYS A 452 -18.30 -1.80 -1.47
CA LYS A 452 -17.76 -1.89 -2.84
C LYS A 452 -16.77 -3.05 -2.95
N VAL A 453 -15.83 -3.14 -2.00
CA VAL A 453 -14.80 -4.20 -1.96
C VAL A 453 -15.44 -5.58 -1.88
N GLU A 454 -16.28 -5.79 -0.88
CA GLU A 454 -16.86 -7.10 -0.60
C GLU A 454 -17.94 -7.48 -1.61
N TRP A 455 -18.48 -6.54 -2.39
CA TRP A 455 -19.34 -6.89 -3.52
C TRP A 455 -18.57 -7.64 -4.60
N GLU A 456 -17.36 -7.20 -4.93
CA GLU A 456 -16.51 -7.90 -5.91
C GLU A 456 -16.06 -9.27 -5.39
N VAL A 457 -15.81 -9.40 -4.08
CA VAL A 457 -15.28 -10.63 -3.47
C VAL A 457 -16.37 -11.64 -3.13
N TYR A 458 -17.46 -11.20 -2.50
CA TYR A 458 -18.45 -12.09 -1.89
C TYR A 458 -19.79 -12.15 -2.61
N ALA A 459 -20.10 -11.31 -3.62
CA ALA A 459 -21.46 -11.28 -4.18
C ALA A 459 -21.96 -12.63 -4.75
N GLN A 460 -21.05 -13.55 -5.07
CA GLN A 460 -21.36 -14.90 -5.54
C GLN A 460 -21.06 -16.00 -4.50
N GLU A 461 -20.72 -15.62 -3.28
CA GLU A 461 -20.35 -16.52 -2.18
C GLU A 461 -21.48 -16.59 -1.14
N ASP A 462 -21.69 -17.76 -0.54
CA ASP A 462 -22.76 -17.96 0.45
C ASP A 462 -22.37 -17.54 1.89
N GLY A 463 -21.07 -17.45 2.17
CA GLY A 463 -20.52 -17.12 3.50
C GLY A 463 -19.71 -15.83 3.51
N TRP A 464 -19.88 -15.03 4.56
CA TRP A 464 -19.06 -13.84 4.81
C TRP A 464 -18.17 -14.09 6.03
N THR A 465 -16.90 -13.75 5.94
CA THR A 465 -15.91 -14.14 6.97
C THR A 465 -14.97 -12.98 7.28
N PRO A 466 -15.35 -12.07 8.19
CA PRO A 466 -14.49 -10.99 8.63
C PRO A 466 -13.52 -11.50 9.71
N CYS A 467 -12.58 -12.39 9.36
CA CYS A 467 -11.80 -13.15 10.35
C CYS A 467 -11.02 -12.28 11.33
N ASP A 468 -10.34 -11.25 10.86
CA ASP A 468 -9.49 -10.35 11.64
C ASP A 468 -10.29 -9.54 12.66
N MET A 469 -11.54 -9.23 12.31
CA MET A 469 -12.45 -8.51 13.19
C MET A 469 -12.74 -9.30 14.47
N TYR A 470 -12.70 -10.64 14.45
CA TYR A 470 -12.92 -11.43 15.67
C TYR A 470 -11.80 -11.18 16.69
N VAL A 471 -10.55 -10.98 16.25
CA VAL A 471 -9.44 -10.63 17.14
C VAL A 471 -9.64 -9.24 17.75
N ALA A 472 -10.09 -8.27 16.94
CA ALA A 472 -10.47 -6.95 17.45
C ALA A 472 -11.63 -7.03 18.46
N ALA A 473 -12.63 -7.87 18.22
CA ALA A 473 -13.76 -8.06 19.12
C ALA A 473 -13.33 -8.67 20.46
N VAL A 474 -12.49 -9.72 20.44
CA VAL A 474 -11.93 -10.35 21.65
C VAL A 474 -11.06 -9.36 22.43
N PHE A 475 -10.28 -8.54 21.74
CA PHE A 475 -9.51 -7.48 22.40
C PHE A 475 -10.46 -6.49 23.10
N LEU A 476 -11.45 -5.94 22.38
CA LEU A 476 -12.38 -4.95 22.93
C LEU A 476 -13.14 -5.50 24.14
N ASN A 477 -13.73 -6.69 24.00
CA ASN A 477 -14.54 -7.30 25.04
C ASN A 477 -14.11 -8.74 25.34
N ARG A 478 -13.34 -8.93 26.42
CA ARG A 478 -12.94 -10.29 26.86
C ARG A 478 -14.10 -11.11 27.45
N SER A 479 -15.24 -10.52 27.78
CA SER A 479 -16.38 -11.27 28.32
C SER A 479 -17.02 -12.20 27.28
N ILE A 480 -16.71 -12.03 25.99
CA ILE A 480 -17.22 -12.89 24.92
C ILE A 480 -16.51 -14.24 24.86
N LEU A 481 -15.41 -14.44 25.61
CA LEU A 481 -14.67 -15.70 25.59
C LEU A 481 -15.43 -16.79 26.35
N GLU A 482 -15.95 -17.78 25.63
CA GLU A 482 -16.66 -18.92 26.22
C GLU A 482 -15.72 -20.11 26.50
N SER A 483 -14.74 -20.34 25.62
CA SER A 483 -13.75 -21.42 25.78
C SER A 483 -12.38 -20.95 25.31
N VAL A 484 -11.40 -21.06 26.22
CA VAL A 484 -9.99 -20.79 25.94
C VAL A 484 -9.16 -21.90 26.58
N VAL A 485 -8.29 -22.55 25.80
CA VAL A 485 -7.45 -23.63 26.31
C VAL A 485 -5.98 -23.30 26.05
N LYS A 486 -5.15 -23.49 27.08
CA LYS A 486 -3.71 -23.24 27.01
C LYS A 486 -2.97 -24.50 26.57
N TYR A 487 -1.95 -24.30 25.74
CA TYR A 487 -1.09 -25.36 25.23
C TYR A 487 0.36 -24.92 25.12
N ARG A 488 1.26 -25.90 25.13
CA ARG A 488 2.54 -25.77 24.44
C ARG A 488 2.29 -26.01 22.95
N ALA A 489 2.68 -25.06 22.11
CA ALA A 489 2.61 -25.14 20.66
C ALA A 489 3.91 -24.66 20.00
N THR A 490 4.21 -25.20 18.83
CA THR A 490 5.28 -24.73 17.93
C THR A 490 4.75 -24.68 16.49
N VAL A 491 5.57 -24.26 15.54
CA VAL A 491 5.24 -24.29 14.11
C VAL A 491 6.15 -25.30 13.42
N GLU A 492 5.56 -26.20 12.64
CA GLU A 492 6.28 -27.17 11.81
C GLU A 492 6.86 -26.46 10.57
N LEU A 493 8.15 -26.68 10.28
CA LEU A 493 8.87 -25.97 9.22
C LEU A 493 9.36 -26.88 8.08
N ASN A 494 9.45 -28.19 8.30
CA ASN A 494 10.14 -29.11 7.38
C ASN A 494 9.18 -30.01 6.60
N GLY A 495 7.99 -30.28 7.16
CA GLY A 495 7.05 -31.22 6.56
C GLY A 495 6.46 -30.72 5.23
N ARG A 496 6.35 -31.59 4.23
CA ARG A 496 5.77 -31.25 2.91
C ARG A 496 4.31 -30.79 2.98
N VAL A 497 3.52 -31.41 3.86
CA VAL A 497 2.07 -31.14 4.00
C VAL A 497 1.70 -30.41 5.28
N THR A 498 2.67 -30.25 6.19
CA THR A 498 2.47 -29.64 7.52
C THR A 498 3.33 -28.40 7.75
N ARG A 499 4.17 -27.97 6.80
CA ARG A 499 4.90 -26.70 6.92
C ARG A 499 3.93 -25.54 7.11
N GLY A 500 4.12 -24.76 8.18
CA GLY A 500 3.23 -23.68 8.62
C GLY A 500 2.12 -24.13 9.58
N MET A 501 1.93 -25.43 9.82
CA MET A 501 0.96 -25.92 10.81
C MET A 501 1.40 -25.54 12.23
N MET A 502 0.48 -25.01 13.03
CA MET A 502 0.70 -24.83 14.47
C MET A 502 0.52 -26.19 15.16
N ALA A 503 1.64 -26.82 15.53
CA ALA A 503 1.68 -28.12 16.16
C ALA A 503 1.45 -28.00 17.68
N ILE A 504 0.30 -28.50 18.15
CA ILE A 504 -0.02 -28.61 19.57
C ILE A 504 0.69 -29.81 20.19
N LEU A 505 1.51 -29.58 21.22
CA LEU A 505 2.24 -30.61 21.93
C LEU A 505 1.40 -31.14 23.10
N HIS A 506 0.37 -31.93 22.81
CA HIS A 506 -0.57 -32.47 23.81
C HIS A 506 0.08 -33.29 24.95
N HIS A 507 1.28 -33.83 24.72
CA HIS A 507 2.02 -34.55 25.76
C HIS A 507 2.64 -33.63 26.82
N VAL A 508 2.75 -32.32 26.56
CA VAL A 508 3.25 -31.33 27.51
C VAL A 508 2.12 -30.88 28.43
N THR A 509 2.04 -31.53 29.60
CA THR A 509 1.00 -31.27 30.60
C THR A 509 1.38 -30.19 31.61
N ASP A 510 2.66 -29.81 31.67
CA ASP A 510 3.15 -28.72 32.51
C ASP A 510 2.68 -27.36 31.98
N SER A 511 1.82 -26.69 32.75
CA SER A 511 1.22 -25.42 32.37
C SER A 511 2.21 -24.27 32.29
N GLU A 512 3.35 -24.35 33.00
CA GLU A 512 4.40 -23.32 32.93
C GLU A 512 5.12 -23.32 31.58
N GLN A 513 5.01 -24.40 30.82
CA GLN A 513 5.55 -24.49 29.45
C GLN A 513 4.54 -24.03 28.39
N HIS A 514 3.28 -23.72 28.76
CA HIS A 514 2.27 -23.32 27.77
C HIS A 514 2.52 -21.90 27.27
N ASN A 515 2.73 -21.77 25.96
CA ASN A 515 3.06 -20.51 25.29
C ASN A 515 1.91 -19.96 24.44
N VAL A 516 0.82 -20.69 24.25
CA VAL A 516 -0.38 -20.21 23.55
C VAL A 516 -1.65 -20.46 24.36
N ALA A 517 -2.61 -19.55 24.22
CA ALA A 517 -3.98 -19.66 24.67
C ALA A 517 -4.88 -19.63 23.43
N VAL A 518 -5.39 -20.80 23.04
CA VAL A 518 -6.23 -20.99 21.87
C VAL A 518 -7.67 -20.67 22.24
N ILE A 519 -8.27 -19.74 21.51
CA ILE A 519 -9.67 -19.32 21.70
C ILE A 519 -10.56 -20.24 20.86
N ASP A 520 -11.13 -21.28 21.48
CA ASP A 520 -11.94 -22.27 20.77
C ASP A 520 -13.39 -21.81 20.54
N LYS A 521 -13.93 -20.95 21.42
CA LYS A 521 -15.33 -20.52 21.35
C LYS A 521 -15.55 -19.12 21.91
N VAL A 522 -16.42 -18.37 21.25
CA VAL A 522 -16.83 -17.01 21.59
C VAL A 522 -18.35 -16.85 21.55
N ASP A 523 -18.87 -15.88 22.28
CA ASP A 523 -20.28 -15.48 22.28
C ASP A 523 -20.63 -14.84 20.94
N GLU A 524 -21.31 -15.62 20.10
CA GLU A 524 -21.70 -15.26 18.74
C GLU A 524 -22.73 -14.12 18.70
N GLU A 525 -23.60 -14.04 19.71
CA GLU A 525 -24.63 -13.01 19.78
C GLU A 525 -24.00 -11.66 20.16
N GLU A 526 -23.07 -11.65 21.12
CA GLU A 526 -22.35 -10.41 21.46
C GLU A 526 -21.52 -9.91 20.26
N ILE A 527 -20.88 -10.80 19.50
CA ILE A 527 -20.20 -10.42 18.24
C ILE A 527 -21.18 -9.80 17.24
N ARG A 528 -22.36 -10.40 17.06
CA ARG A 528 -23.42 -9.87 16.20
C ARG A 528 -23.84 -8.47 16.65
N GLN A 529 -24.02 -8.24 17.95
CA GLN A 529 -24.36 -6.92 18.50
C GLN A 529 -23.23 -5.90 18.30
N MET A 530 -21.97 -6.31 18.50
CA MET A 530 -20.81 -5.46 18.23
C MET A 530 -20.76 -5.03 16.77
N LEU A 531 -21.00 -5.94 15.82
CA LEU A 531 -21.10 -5.63 14.39
C LEU A 531 -22.24 -4.67 14.07
N LEU A 532 -23.46 -4.95 14.55
CA LEU A 532 -24.63 -4.09 14.33
C LEU A 532 -24.39 -2.67 14.84
N SER A 533 -23.64 -2.52 15.94
CA SER A 533 -23.31 -1.21 16.50
C SER A 533 -22.47 -0.33 15.55
N LEU A 534 -21.73 -0.93 14.60
CA LEU A 534 -20.95 -0.21 13.60
C LEU A 534 -21.82 0.50 12.54
N ASN A 535 -23.11 0.17 12.46
CA ASN A 535 -24.06 0.85 11.60
C ASN A 535 -24.68 2.11 12.24
N SER A 536 -24.38 2.38 13.51
CA SER A 536 -24.85 3.59 14.19
C SER A 536 -24.15 4.84 13.65
N GLU A 537 -24.83 5.99 13.70
CA GLU A 537 -24.25 7.26 13.22
C GLU A 537 -22.93 7.55 13.92
N ILE A 538 -21.88 7.85 13.13
CA ILE A 538 -20.65 8.43 13.66
C ILE A 538 -21.06 9.78 14.27
N LYS A 539 -21.15 9.83 15.61
CA LYS A 539 -21.32 11.09 16.33
C LYS A 539 -20.16 12.00 15.90
N LYS A 540 -20.47 13.02 15.08
CA LYS A 540 -19.49 14.04 14.72
C LYS A 540 -19.01 14.67 16.02
N SER A 541 -17.76 14.42 16.40
CA SER A 541 -17.11 15.15 17.48
C SER A 541 -17.03 16.61 17.04
N THR A 542 -17.86 17.46 17.65
CA THR A 542 -17.86 18.92 17.51
C THR A 542 -16.54 19.54 17.95
#